data_AF-A0A5M8SUG0-F1
#
_entry.id   AF-A0A5M8SUG0-F1
#
_cell.length_a   1.000
_cell.length_b   1.000
_cell.length_c   1.000
_cell.angle_alpha   90.00
_cell.angle_beta   90.00
_cell.angle_gamma   90.00
#
_symmetry.space_group_name_H-M   'P 1'
#
loop_
_entity.id
_entity.type
_entity.pdbx_description
1 polymer ?
#
loop_
_entity_poly.entity_id
_entity_poly.type
_entity_poly.pdbx_seq_one_letter_code
_entity_poly.pdbx_strand_id
1 'polypeptide(L)'
;MRSGRRDILPLLGLAVVAFLIHGYHPFSEDAETYLPGIERLLNPQLFPIGSEYFQLHAHLTWFPQLIGYSARILHVRLEWALLFWQVASFFLFLLACWDFVNLMFPRRIARWAGVSLIAVLFTMPVAGTALYVMDPFLNPRNITAFAEVLAVTSVVRRRYWIAVPVLIFAGSIHPLMTAFTASLCALVVGLDRIPEWLAGRGAFGESIPKEQSNPALPAAVGIASVNGIFSAPTEAYDRVAASHRYQFLVRWTWYELVGAVAPIFLFLWFSSLARARGMRNLDLLSRAIAIFTTIYFVLGLAVSIPHRLEVFSLLQPMRSLRIVYILMILIGGGLVGEYVLRNRIWRWICLFLPLSAGMCWAQRALYPASPHLELPSDHFANPWAQAFLWARENTPSQAIFALDPFYMNEPGEDSHGFRAIAQRSRLADGTKDSGVVELFPEIANSWMRQVQAQTGIDQFTHTDFERLKDQFDASWVILHTSNQNEIPCPYRNSAVMVCRIP
;
A
#
# COMPACT_ATOMS: atom_id res chain seq x y z
N MET A 1 12.35 -12.25 19.38
CA MET A 1 11.99 -10.99 20.05
C MET A 1 12.02 -11.19 21.56
N ARG A 2 12.55 -10.23 22.35
CA ARG A 2 12.43 -10.25 23.82
C ARG A 2 11.39 -9.21 24.25
N SER A 3 10.14 -9.34 23.79
CA SER A 3 9.02 -8.66 24.43
C SER A 3 8.70 -9.41 25.73
N GLY A 4 8.74 -8.73 26.88
CA GLY A 4 8.22 -9.35 28.09
C GLY A 4 6.75 -9.70 27.89
N ARG A 5 6.26 -10.82 28.46
CA ARG A 5 4.82 -11.18 28.43
C ARG A 5 3.91 -10.01 28.83
N ARG A 6 4.43 -9.07 29.62
CA ARG A 6 3.74 -7.86 30.09
C ARG A 6 3.44 -6.81 29.02
N ASP A 7 4.15 -6.79 27.89
CA ASP A 7 3.95 -5.77 26.84
C ASP A 7 3.05 -6.25 25.69
N ILE A 8 2.81 -7.57 25.57
CA ILE A 8 2.01 -8.16 24.49
C ILE A 8 0.54 -7.72 24.57
N LEU A 9 -0.07 -7.80 25.75
CA LEU A 9 -1.48 -7.43 25.94
C LEU A 9 -1.76 -5.94 25.64
N PRO A 10 -0.95 -4.99 26.13
CA PRO A 10 -1.11 -3.59 25.72
C PRO A 10 -0.91 -3.33 24.22
N LEU A 11 0.02 -4.04 23.56
CA LEU A 11 0.19 -3.92 22.10
C LEU A 11 -1.02 -4.47 21.34
N LEU A 12 -1.63 -5.57 21.82
CA LEU A 12 -2.87 -6.09 21.26
C LEU A 12 -4.01 -5.08 21.43
N GLY A 13 -4.15 -4.49 22.63
CA GLY A 13 -5.13 -3.43 22.86
C GLY A 13 -4.91 -2.22 21.95
N LEU A 14 -3.66 -1.83 21.73
CA LEU A 14 -3.32 -0.74 20.81
C LEU A 14 -3.62 -1.08 19.35
N ALA A 15 -3.42 -2.33 18.92
CA ALA A 15 -3.80 -2.79 17.59
C ALA A 15 -5.33 -2.69 17.37
N VAL A 16 -6.12 -3.07 18.38
CA VAL A 16 -7.58 -2.92 18.35
C VAL A 16 -7.97 -1.45 18.30
N VAL A 17 -7.33 -0.58 19.09
CA VAL A 17 -7.59 0.87 19.04
C VAL A 17 -7.25 1.44 17.66
N ALA A 18 -6.12 1.05 17.07
CA ALA A 18 -5.76 1.47 15.71
C ALA A 18 -6.80 1.00 14.69
N PHE A 19 -7.24 -0.26 14.76
CA PHE A 19 -8.32 -0.79 13.92
C PHE A 19 -9.62 0.03 14.05
N LEU A 20 -10.01 0.41 15.27
CA LEU A 20 -11.20 1.24 15.50
C LEU A 20 -11.04 2.68 15.01
N ILE A 21 -9.86 3.29 15.12
CA ILE A 21 -9.60 4.64 14.62
C ILE A 21 -9.65 4.65 13.10
N HIS A 22 -9.00 3.69 12.47
CA HIS A 22 -8.72 3.71 11.04
C HIS A 22 -9.80 3.04 10.18
N GLY A 23 -10.69 2.26 10.80
CA GLY A 23 -11.77 1.60 10.07
C GLY A 23 -11.30 0.33 9.35
N TYR A 24 -12.25 -0.30 8.67
CA TYR A 24 -12.03 -1.53 7.91
C TYR A 24 -12.96 -1.58 6.69
N HIS A 25 -12.37 -1.56 5.50
CA HIS A 25 -13.08 -1.45 4.22
C HIS A 25 -12.53 -2.50 3.22
N PRO A 26 -12.76 -3.80 3.45
CA PRO A 26 -12.00 -4.90 2.84
C PRO A 26 -12.10 -5.00 1.32
N PHE A 27 -13.12 -4.38 0.72
CA PHE A 27 -13.38 -4.43 -0.71
C PHE A 27 -13.03 -3.13 -1.42
N SER A 28 -12.49 -2.13 -0.72
CA SER A 28 -12.16 -0.84 -1.30
C SER A 28 -10.78 -0.81 -1.98
N GLU A 29 -10.63 0.11 -2.92
CA GLU A 29 -9.35 0.51 -3.51
C GLU A 29 -8.59 -0.68 -4.16
N ASP A 30 -7.35 -0.96 -3.74
CA ASP A 30 -6.52 -2.02 -4.35
C ASP A 30 -7.07 -3.43 -4.07
N ALA A 31 -8.09 -3.56 -3.23
CA ALA A 31 -8.81 -4.81 -3.06
C ALA A 31 -9.35 -5.34 -4.39
N GLU A 32 -9.75 -4.46 -5.32
CA GLU A 32 -10.21 -4.84 -6.65
C GLU A 32 -9.11 -5.55 -7.48
N THR A 33 -7.84 -5.31 -7.18
CA THR A 33 -6.72 -6.00 -7.82
C THR A 33 -6.34 -7.26 -7.04
N TYR A 34 -6.34 -7.23 -5.71
CA TYR A 34 -5.81 -8.34 -4.91
C TYR A 34 -6.82 -9.45 -4.59
N LEU A 35 -8.08 -9.11 -4.30
CA LEU A 35 -9.09 -10.09 -3.90
C LEU A 35 -9.47 -11.03 -5.05
N PRO A 36 -9.69 -10.57 -6.30
CA PRO A 36 -10.04 -11.47 -7.40
C PRO A 36 -8.98 -12.56 -7.66
N GLY A 37 -7.70 -12.26 -7.39
CA GLY A 37 -6.62 -13.25 -7.42
C GLY A 37 -6.80 -14.36 -6.37
N ILE A 38 -7.20 -14.01 -5.14
CA ILE A 38 -7.51 -14.97 -4.07
C ILE A 38 -8.77 -15.76 -4.42
N GLU A 39 -9.83 -15.08 -4.86
CA GLU A 39 -11.10 -15.70 -5.20
C GLU A 39 -10.96 -16.69 -6.34
N ARG A 40 -10.19 -16.36 -7.39
CA ARG A 40 -9.91 -17.28 -8.49
C ARG A 40 -9.04 -18.47 -8.07
N LEU A 41 -8.10 -18.28 -7.13
CA LEU A 41 -7.36 -19.40 -6.53
C LEU A 41 -8.30 -20.34 -5.76
N LEU A 42 -9.31 -19.78 -5.08
CA LEU A 42 -10.31 -20.54 -4.34
C LEU A 42 -11.31 -21.23 -5.25
N ASN A 43 -11.77 -20.56 -6.32
CA ASN A 43 -12.69 -21.03 -7.34
C ASN A 43 -12.18 -20.64 -8.75
N PRO A 44 -11.53 -21.57 -9.49
CA PRO A 44 -10.94 -21.30 -10.79
C PRO A 44 -11.91 -20.88 -11.90
N GLN A 45 -13.22 -21.09 -11.71
CA GLN A 45 -14.26 -20.72 -12.69
C GLN A 45 -14.60 -19.22 -12.66
N LEU A 46 -14.17 -18.49 -11.64
CA LEU A 46 -14.40 -17.05 -11.56
C LEU A 46 -13.55 -16.28 -12.56
N PHE A 47 -14.14 -15.21 -13.09
CA PHE A 47 -13.52 -14.25 -14.02
C PHE A 47 -13.01 -14.87 -15.33
N PRO A 48 -13.89 -15.43 -16.18
CA PRO A 48 -13.50 -15.93 -17.50
C PRO A 48 -12.86 -14.87 -18.41
N ILE A 49 -13.16 -13.58 -18.20
CA ILE A 49 -12.63 -12.44 -18.96
C ILE A 49 -12.11 -11.38 -17.99
N GLY A 50 -11.10 -10.60 -18.40
CA GLY A 50 -10.57 -9.49 -17.61
C GLY A 50 -9.65 -9.94 -16.48
N SER A 51 -9.24 -11.21 -16.50
CA SER A 51 -8.36 -11.76 -15.48
C SER A 51 -6.92 -11.30 -15.60
N GLU A 52 -6.52 -10.88 -16.79
CA GLU A 52 -5.26 -10.22 -17.10
C GLU A 52 -5.02 -8.99 -16.22
N TYR A 53 -6.08 -8.26 -15.84
CA TYR A 53 -5.99 -7.06 -15.01
C TYR A 53 -5.67 -7.34 -13.53
N PHE A 54 -5.66 -8.60 -13.07
CA PHE A 54 -5.25 -8.92 -11.70
C PHE A 54 -4.29 -10.10 -11.58
N GLN A 55 -4.30 -11.05 -12.52
CA GLN A 55 -3.41 -12.21 -12.49
C GLN A 55 -1.95 -11.84 -12.70
N LEU A 56 -1.66 -10.82 -13.51
CA LEU A 56 -0.29 -10.34 -13.71
C LEU A 56 0.35 -9.89 -12.37
N HIS A 57 -0.44 -9.30 -11.47
CA HIS A 57 -0.02 -9.02 -10.11
C HIS A 57 0.02 -10.28 -9.24
N ALA A 58 -1.03 -11.12 -9.29
CA ALA A 58 -1.16 -12.29 -8.44
C ALA A 58 -0.04 -13.33 -8.63
N HIS A 59 0.55 -13.44 -9.83
CA HIS A 59 1.64 -14.37 -10.11
C HIS A 59 3.00 -13.92 -9.56
N LEU A 60 3.18 -12.64 -9.26
CA LEU A 60 4.44 -12.08 -8.76
C LEU A 60 4.55 -12.10 -7.23
N THR A 61 3.56 -12.67 -6.55
CA THR A 61 3.47 -12.69 -5.09
C THR A 61 2.89 -13.99 -4.57
N TRP A 62 3.26 -14.37 -3.35
CA TRP A 62 2.66 -15.44 -2.57
C TRP A 62 1.45 -14.99 -1.74
N PHE A 63 1.05 -13.72 -1.84
CA PHE A 63 -0.06 -13.16 -1.08
C PHE A 63 -1.39 -13.90 -1.31
N PRO A 64 -1.83 -14.17 -2.56
CA PRO A 64 -3.07 -14.89 -2.79
C PRO A 64 -3.09 -16.28 -2.15
N GLN A 65 -1.96 -16.99 -2.22
CA GLN A 65 -1.77 -18.32 -1.67
C GLN A 65 -1.79 -18.29 -0.14
N LEU A 66 -1.10 -17.32 0.47
CA LEU A 66 -1.09 -17.14 1.93
C LEU A 66 -2.52 -16.95 2.46
N ILE A 67 -3.27 -16.02 1.88
CA ILE A 67 -4.62 -15.71 2.34
C ILE A 67 -5.60 -16.84 1.97
N GLY A 68 -5.63 -17.27 0.72
CA GLY A 68 -6.54 -18.31 0.24
C GLY A 68 -6.34 -19.66 0.94
N TYR A 69 -5.09 -20.11 1.13
CA TYR A 69 -4.83 -21.34 1.88
C TYR A 69 -5.12 -21.19 3.36
N SER A 70 -4.92 -20.00 3.96
CA SER A 70 -5.33 -19.79 5.35
C SER A 70 -6.84 -19.92 5.53
N ALA A 71 -7.66 -19.41 4.59
CA ALA A 71 -9.11 -19.58 4.61
C ALA A 71 -9.51 -21.06 4.49
N ARG A 72 -8.87 -21.81 3.56
CA ARG A 72 -9.10 -23.25 3.38
C ARG A 72 -8.72 -24.07 4.61
N ILE A 73 -7.55 -23.81 5.20
CA ILE A 73 -7.03 -24.56 6.37
C ILE A 73 -7.88 -24.27 7.61
N LEU A 74 -8.29 -23.02 7.82
CA LEU A 74 -9.12 -22.64 8.96
C LEU A 74 -10.60 -22.96 8.77
N HIS A 75 -11.00 -23.41 7.57
CA HIS A 75 -12.39 -23.67 7.19
C HIS A 75 -13.32 -22.46 7.45
N VAL A 76 -12.84 -21.25 7.13
CA VAL A 76 -13.60 -20.00 7.29
C VAL A 76 -13.86 -19.35 5.93
N ARG A 77 -14.91 -18.52 5.85
CA ARG A 77 -15.16 -17.68 4.66
C ARG A 77 -14.00 -16.70 4.45
N LEU A 78 -13.76 -16.30 3.19
CA LEU A 78 -12.63 -15.45 2.82
C LEU A 78 -12.65 -14.12 3.61
N GLU A 79 -13.81 -13.53 3.82
CA GLU A 79 -14.01 -12.27 4.54
C GLU A 79 -13.49 -12.36 5.99
N TRP A 80 -13.70 -13.51 6.65
CA TRP A 80 -13.17 -13.75 8.00
C TRP A 80 -11.64 -13.92 8.00
N ALA A 81 -11.09 -14.55 6.96
CA ALA A 81 -9.64 -14.65 6.80
C ALA A 81 -9.01 -13.27 6.54
N LEU A 82 -9.64 -12.42 5.72
CA LEU A 82 -9.22 -11.05 5.48
C LEU A 82 -9.22 -10.23 6.78
N LEU A 83 -10.28 -10.32 7.57
CA LEU A 83 -10.38 -9.63 8.86
C LEU A 83 -9.28 -10.10 9.83
N PHE A 84 -9.09 -11.42 9.94
CA PHE A 84 -8.04 -12.00 10.78
C PHE A 84 -6.66 -11.46 10.38
N TRP A 85 -6.32 -11.52 9.11
CA TRP A 85 -5.02 -11.08 8.61
C TRP A 85 -4.83 -9.56 8.71
N GLN A 86 -5.89 -8.76 8.58
CA GLN A 86 -5.82 -7.32 8.80
C GLN A 86 -5.42 -7.02 10.25
N VAL A 87 -6.14 -7.57 11.22
CA VAL A 87 -5.85 -7.37 12.66
C VAL A 87 -4.49 -7.97 13.04
N ALA A 88 -4.15 -9.16 12.50
CA ALA A 88 -2.86 -9.79 12.73
C ALA A 88 -1.72 -8.93 12.17
N SER A 89 -1.88 -8.33 10.99
CA SER A 89 -0.87 -7.45 10.39
C SER A 89 -0.62 -6.22 11.26
N PHE A 90 -1.67 -5.59 11.80
CA PHE A 90 -1.57 -4.44 12.70
C PHE A 90 -0.81 -4.82 13.97
N PHE A 91 -1.19 -5.94 14.58
CA PHE A 91 -0.53 -6.42 15.80
C PHE A 91 0.94 -6.77 15.56
N LEU A 92 1.26 -7.54 14.51
CA LEU A 92 2.64 -7.91 14.17
C LEU A 92 3.49 -6.68 13.84
N PHE A 93 2.92 -5.71 13.13
CA PHE A 93 3.57 -4.44 12.82
C PHE A 93 3.91 -3.66 14.09
N LEU A 94 2.95 -3.48 15.00
CA LEU A 94 3.19 -2.80 16.28
C LEU A 94 4.20 -3.56 17.15
N LEU A 95 4.22 -4.89 17.07
CA LEU A 95 5.18 -5.72 17.79
C LEU A 95 6.61 -5.55 17.22
N ALA A 96 6.76 -5.46 15.90
CA ALA A 96 8.04 -5.12 15.26
C ALA A 96 8.47 -3.69 15.60
N CYS A 97 7.54 -2.74 15.60
CA CYS A 97 7.76 -1.36 16.03
C CYS A 97 8.22 -1.28 17.50
N TRP A 98 7.62 -2.08 18.39
CA TRP A 98 8.04 -2.19 19.79
C TRP A 98 9.49 -2.67 19.91
N ASP A 99 9.85 -3.72 19.16
CA ASP A 99 11.21 -4.24 19.14
C ASP A 99 12.22 -3.20 18.61
N PHE A 100 11.82 -2.43 17.60
CA PHE A 100 12.58 -1.30 17.06
C PHE A 100 12.81 -0.20 18.09
N VAL A 101 11.75 0.34 18.72
CA VAL A 101 11.90 1.45 19.69
C VAL A 101 12.66 1.04 20.95
N ASN A 102 12.61 -0.23 21.34
CA ASN A 102 13.45 -0.77 22.43
C ASN A 102 14.95 -0.65 22.14
N LEU A 103 15.34 -0.70 20.87
CA LEU A 103 16.73 -0.55 20.43
C LEU A 103 17.17 0.92 20.36
N MET A 104 16.22 1.83 20.15
CA MET A 104 16.50 3.27 19.98
C MET A 104 16.44 4.05 21.29
N PHE A 105 15.51 3.72 22.19
CA PHE A 105 15.22 4.53 23.37
C PHE A 105 15.39 3.76 24.68
N PRO A 106 16.06 4.33 25.70
CA PRO A 106 16.21 3.67 26.99
C PRO A 106 14.94 3.76 27.86
N ARG A 107 14.16 4.85 27.76
CA ARG A 107 12.98 5.06 28.60
C ARG A 107 11.74 4.40 28.01
N ARG A 108 10.98 3.69 28.85
CA ARG A 108 9.73 3.00 28.46
C ARG A 108 8.66 3.98 27.93
N ILE A 109 8.63 5.20 28.45
CA ILE A 109 7.71 6.28 28.03
C ILE A 109 7.94 6.66 26.57
N ALA A 110 9.21 6.85 26.17
CA ALA A 110 9.58 7.15 24.79
C ALA A 110 9.16 6.02 23.85
N ARG A 111 9.37 4.76 24.26
CA ARG A 111 8.97 3.58 23.49
C ARG A 111 7.45 3.55 23.24
N TRP A 112 6.66 3.73 24.29
CA TRP A 112 5.20 3.79 24.16
C TRP A 112 4.75 4.98 23.33
N ALA A 113 5.41 6.13 23.41
CA ALA A 113 5.06 7.29 22.61
C ALA A 113 5.31 7.04 21.12
N GLY A 114 6.44 6.42 20.76
CA GLY A 114 6.75 6.03 19.38
C GLY A 114 5.72 5.04 18.81
N VAL A 115 5.42 3.97 19.54
CA VAL A 115 4.47 2.94 19.07
C VAL A 115 3.02 3.44 19.07
N SER A 116 2.64 4.29 20.02
CA SER A 116 1.30 4.91 20.02
C SER A 116 1.14 5.89 18.87
N LEU A 117 2.21 6.64 18.52
CA LEU A 117 2.14 7.61 17.43
C LEU A 117 2.00 6.94 16.07
N ILE A 118 2.73 5.85 15.81
CA ILE A 118 2.51 5.09 14.56
C ILE A 118 1.11 4.47 14.55
N ALA A 119 0.63 3.94 15.67
CA ALA A 119 -0.70 3.30 15.77
C ALA A 119 -1.86 4.25 15.47
N VAL A 120 -1.71 5.53 15.79
CA VAL A 120 -2.73 6.56 15.55
C VAL A 120 -2.64 7.12 14.12
N LEU A 121 -1.56 6.86 13.38
CA LEU A 121 -1.28 7.44 12.06
C LEU A 121 -1.19 6.39 10.95
N PHE A 122 -1.83 5.22 11.09
CA PHE A 122 -1.78 4.17 10.07
C PHE A 122 -2.28 4.64 8.70
N THR A 123 -3.42 5.31 8.64
CA THR A 123 -3.97 5.80 7.36
C THR A 123 -3.46 7.19 6.99
N MET A 124 -2.31 7.61 7.56
CA MET A 124 -1.67 8.85 7.14
C MET A 124 -1.08 8.67 5.74
N PRO A 125 -1.38 9.56 4.77
CA PRO A 125 -0.83 9.49 3.43
C PRO A 125 0.68 9.75 3.44
N VAL A 126 1.41 9.01 2.62
CA VAL A 126 2.85 9.13 2.45
C VAL A 126 3.12 10.08 1.27
N ALA A 127 3.18 11.38 1.57
CA ALA A 127 3.37 12.43 0.56
C ALA A 127 2.41 12.25 -0.64
N GLY A 128 2.90 12.39 -1.88
CA GLY A 128 2.14 12.17 -3.11
C GLY A 128 2.24 10.76 -3.68
N THR A 129 2.63 9.75 -2.89
CA THR A 129 2.92 8.39 -3.40
C THR A 129 1.69 7.53 -3.66
N ALA A 130 0.49 8.02 -3.31
CA ALA A 130 -0.75 7.25 -3.26
C ALA A 130 -0.68 6.02 -2.32
N LEU A 131 0.18 6.07 -1.29
CA LEU A 131 0.28 5.05 -0.26
C LEU A 131 -0.11 5.60 1.11
N TYR A 132 -0.72 4.76 1.93
CA TYR A 132 -0.80 4.96 3.37
C TYR A 132 0.37 4.27 4.09
N VAL A 133 0.58 4.60 5.36
CA VAL A 133 1.49 3.84 6.23
C VAL A 133 1.00 2.39 6.35
N MET A 134 -0.27 2.21 6.69
CA MET A 134 -1.04 0.96 6.64
C MET A 134 -2.42 1.27 6.06
N ASP A 135 -2.91 0.42 5.17
CA ASP A 135 -4.19 0.62 4.49
C ASP A 135 -5.37 0.08 5.34
N PRO A 136 -6.59 0.65 5.21
CA PRO A 136 -7.79 0.18 5.91
C PRO A 136 -8.37 -1.13 5.33
N PHE A 137 -7.69 -1.72 4.37
CA PHE A 137 -7.99 -3.01 3.75
C PHE A 137 -6.74 -3.88 3.68
N LEU A 138 -6.92 -5.18 3.56
CA LEU A 138 -5.79 -6.10 3.53
C LEU A 138 -5.15 -6.13 2.15
N ASN A 139 -3.84 -5.92 2.11
CA ASN A 139 -3.04 -6.04 0.90
C ASN A 139 -1.63 -6.58 1.25
N PRO A 140 -0.78 -6.86 0.25
CA PRO A 140 0.56 -7.35 0.50
C PRO A 140 1.42 -6.39 1.35
N ARG A 141 1.23 -5.07 1.20
CA ARG A 141 1.97 -4.03 1.94
C ARG A 141 1.68 -4.07 3.44
N ASN A 142 0.44 -4.34 3.84
CA ASN A 142 0.07 -4.50 5.25
C ASN A 142 0.76 -5.72 5.86
N ILE A 143 0.80 -6.84 5.12
CA ILE A 143 1.48 -8.07 5.55
C ILE A 143 3.00 -7.87 5.67
N THR A 144 3.64 -7.18 4.73
CA THR A 144 5.12 -7.03 4.76
C THR A 144 5.61 -5.98 5.75
N ALA A 145 4.77 -5.04 6.20
CA ALA A 145 5.21 -3.91 7.03
C ALA A 145 5.97 -4.33 8.30
N PHE A 146 5.53 -5.39 8.99
CA PHE A 146 6.24 -5.87 10.17
C PHE A 146 7.61 -6.45 9.82
N ALA A 147 7.71 -7.15 8.69
CA ALA A 147 8.94 -7.75 8.21
C ALA A 147 9.95 -6.67 7.81
N GLU A 148 9.48 -5.57 7.19
CA GLU A 148 10.31 -4.43 6.83
C GLU A 148 10.98 -3.80 8.07
N VAL A 149 10.20 -3.50 9.10
CA VAL A 149 10.72 -2.93 10.36
C VAL A 149 11.61 -3.93 11.10
N LEU A 150 11.25 -5.21 11.10
CA LEU A 150 12.03 -6.26 11.76
C LEU A 150 13.37 -6.50 11.06
N ALA A 151 13.43 -6.40 9.73
CA ALA A 151 14.67 -6.48 8.95
C ALA A 151 15.62 -5.35 9.33
N VAL A 152 15.14 -4.09 9.30
CA VAL A 152 15.93 -2.91 9.72
C VAL A 152 16.42 -3.09 11.17
N THR A 153 15.52 -3.48 12.08
CA THR A 153 15.86 -3.72 13.49
C THR A 153 16.94 -4.80 13.65
N SER A 154 16.85 -5.87 12.87
CA SER A 154 17.79 -6.99 12.92
C SER A 154 19.16 -6.60 12.36
N VAL A 155 19.20 -5.81 11.29
CA VAL A 155 20.44 -5.27 10.72
C VAL A 155 21.15 -4.34 11.70
N VAL A 156 20.44 -3.42 12.35
CA VAL A 156 21.05 -2.54 13.36
C VAL A 156 21.59 -3.34 14.56
N ARG A 157 20.95 -4.48 14.89
CA ARG A 157 21.46 -5.43 15.91
C ARG A 157 22.57 -6.36 15.40
N ARG A 158 22.99 -6.23 14.15
CA ARG A 158 23.94 -7.12 13.46
C ARG A 158 23.50 -8.59 13.45
N ARG A 159 22.19 -8.84 13.51
CA ARG A 159 21.58 -10.18 13.44
C ARG A 159 21.15 -10.51 12.02
N TYR A 160 22.13 -10.61 11.12
CA TYR A 160 21.88 -10.86 9.71
C TYR A 160 21.15 -12.18 9.44
N TRP A 161 21.36 -13.18 10.29
CA TRP A 161 20.64 -14.46 10.22
C TRP A 161 19.13 -14.35 10.45
N ILE A 162 18.65 -13.27 11.10
CA ILE A 162 17.21 -12.95 11.17
C ILE A 162 16.81 -12.06 10.00
N ALA A 163 17.63 -11.06 9.68
CA ALA A 163 17.31 -10.08 8.65
C ALA A 163 17.11 -10.73 7.27
N VAL A 164 17.98 -11.67 6.88
CA VAL A 164 17.93 -12.33 5.56
C VAL A 164 16.64 -13.14 5.38
N PRO A 165 16.26 -14.09 6.26
CA PRO A 165 14.99 -14.80 6.13
C PRO A 165 13.77 -13.89 6.14
N VAL A 166 13.79 -12.82 6.96
CA VAL A 166 12.68 -11.85 7.03
C VAL A 166 12.54 -11.07 5.72
N LEU A 167 13.66 -10.67 5.10
CA LEU A 167 13.65 -10.05 3.77
C LEU A 167 13.22 -11.02 2.67
N ILE A 168 13.58 -12.31 2.76
CA ILE A 168 13.11 -13.34 1.81
C ILE A 168 11.59 -13.49 1.92
N PHE A 169 11.05 -13.57 3.14
CA PHE A 169 9.60 -13.60 3.36
C PHE A 169 8.91 -12.33 2.84
N ALA A 170 9.44 -11.15 3.15
CA ALA A 170 8.88 -9.91 2.65
C ALA A 170 8.93 -9.87 1.11
N GLY A 171 10.02 -10.33 0.51
CA GLY A 171 10.23 -10.34 -0.94
C GLY A 171 9.30 -11.29 -1.68
N SER A 172 8.93 -12.43 -1.07
CA SER A 172 7.95 -13.35 -1.68
C SER A 172 6.52 -12.81 -1.66
N ILE A 173 6.21 -11.86 -0.76
CA ILE A 173 4.89 -11.25 -0.65
C ILE A 173 4.83 -9.90 -1.38
N HIS A 174 5.85 -9.06 -1.27
CA HIS A 174 5.92 -7.77 -1.94
C HIS A 174 7.37 -7.44 -2.37
N PRO A 175 7.78 -7.82 -3.60
CA PRO A 175 9.15 -7.64 -4.09
C PRO A 175 9.63 -6.18 -4.07
N LEU A 176 8.81 -5.26 -4.58
CA LEU A 176 9.18 -3.85 -4.73
C LEU A 176 9.48 -3.15 -3.37
N MET A 177 8.56 -3.26 -2.39
CA MET A 177 8.76 -2.68 -1.05
C MET A 177 9.94 -3.31 -0.32
N THR A 178 10.16 -4.60 -0.55
CA THR A 178 11.32 -5.32 0.00
C THR A 178 12.62 -4.80 -0.59
N ALA A 179 12.69 -4.46 -1.88
CA ALA A 179 13.88 -3.89 -2.49
C ALA A 179 14.28 -2.55 -1.86
N PHE A 180 13.31 -1.69 -1.54
CA PHE A 180 13.56 -0.44 -0.79
C PHE A 180 14.07 -0.71 0.63
N THR A 181 13.50 -1.69 1.32
CA THR A 181 13.97 -2.05 2.67
C THR A 181 15.36 -2.69 2.65
N ALA A 182 15.64 -3.55 1.67
CA ALA A 182 16.92 -4.22 1.50
C ALA A 182 18.03 -3.22 1.18
N SER A 183 17.76 -2.22 0.32
CA SER A 183 18.72 -1.14 0.03
C SER A 183 18.97 -0.23 1.23
N LEU A 184 17.94 0.10 2.05
CA LEU A 184 18.15 0.78 3.33
C LEU A 184 19.01 -0.06 4.27
N CYS A 185 18.73 -1.35 4.41
CA CYS A 185 19.53 -2.28 5.20
C CYS A 185 20.99 -2.32 4.73
N ALA A 186 21.23 -2.41 3.42
CA ALA A 186 22.56 -2.40 2.84
C ALA A 186 23.30 -1.08 3.13
N LEU A 187 22.61 0.06 3.06
CA LEU A 187 23.18 1.36 3.41
C LEU A 187 23.55 1.45 4.89
N VAL A 188 22.69 0.95 5.80
CA VAL A 188 23.01 0.88 7.24
C VAL A 188 24.26 0.03 7.47
N VAL A 189 24.37 -1.13 6.82
CA VAL A 189 25.58 -1.98 6.90
C VAL A 189 26.80 -1.25 6.36
N GLY A 190 26.69 -0.58 5.21
CA GLY A 190 27.77 0.19 4.61
C GLY A 190 28.28 1.28 5.55
N LEU A 191 27.38 2.07 6.12
CA LEU A 191 27.73 3.15 7.05
C LEU A 191 28.28 2.66 8.39
N ASP A 192 27.83 1.51 8.90
CA ASP A 192 28.37 0.88 10.13
C ASP A 192 29.79 0.34 9.92
N ARG A 193 30.17 0.04 8.67
CA ARG A 193 31.50 -0.51 8.32
C ARG A 193 32.50 0.54 7.86
N ILE A 194 32.07 1.76 7.56
CA ILE A 194 32.99 2.85 7.20
C ILE A 194 33.77 3.28 8.46
N PRO A 195 35.12 3.25 8.44
CA PRO A 195 35.93 3.73 9.55
C PRO A 195 35.58 5.18 9.93
N GLU A 196 35.52 5.47 11.24
CA GLU A 196 35.15 6.80 11.78
C GLU A 196 35.98 7.97 11.20
N TRP A 197 37.18 7.68 10.68
CA TRP A 197 38.09 8.64 10.04
C TRP A 197 37.61 9.13 8.65
N LEU A 198 36.94 8.29 7.86
CA LEU A 198 36.29 8.72 6.59
C LEU A 198 35.00 9.53 6.84
N ALA A 199 34.43 9.44 8.06
CA ALA A 199 33.21 10.14 8.45
C ALA A 199 33.42 11.59 8.94
N GLY A 200 34.58 12.18 8.68
CA GLY A 200 34.82 13.62 8.91
C GLY A 200 35.09 14.01 10.36
N ARG A 201 35.69 13.13 11.17
CA ARG A 201 36.36 13.55 12.42
C ARG A 201 37.81 13.87 12.10
N GLY A 202 38.15 15.16 12.12
CA GLY A 202 39.51 15.62 11.89
C GLY A 202 40.50 15.01 12.89
N ALA A 203 41.57 14.43 12.36
CA ALA A 203 42.90 14.44 12.98
C ALA A 203 43.93 14.20 11.86
N PHE A 204 44.85 15.14 11.75
CA PHE A 204 46.07 15.06 10.95
C PHE A 204 46.88 13.81 11.31
N GLY A 205 47.53 13.24 10.28
CA GLY A 205 48.79 12.51 10.41
C GLY A 205 48.70 11.12 11.01
N GLU A 206 48.55 10.11 10.14
CA GLU A 206 49.54 9.04 9.99
C GLU A 206 49.08 8.08 8.89
N SER A 207 49.97 7.88 7.91
CA SER A 207 49.89 6.83 6.91
C SER A 207 50.18 5.45 7.53
N ILE A 208 49.73 4.38 6.85
CA ILE A 208 50.22 2.96 6.84
C ILE A 208 49.05 1.96 7.07
N PRO A 209 49.02 0.76 6.44
CA PRO A 209 49.22 0.38 5.04
C PRO A 209 47.97 -0.34 4.45
N LYS A 210 47.95 -0.51 3.12
CA LYS A 210 46.97 -1.37 2.42
C LYS A 210 47.20 -2.84 2.76
N GLU A 211 46.28 -3.48 3.48
CA GLU A 211 46.17 -4.94 3.42
C GLU A 211 44.72 -5.44 3.63
N GLN A 212 44.27 -6.18 2.61
CA GLN A 212 43.14 -7.12 2.58
C GLN A 212 41.80 -6.66 3.19
N SER A 213 41.07 -5.87 2.41
CA SER A 213 39.61 -6.01 2.39
C SER A 213 39.22 -6.70 1.09
N ASN A 214 38.77 -7.95 1.19
CA ASN A 214 38.00 -8.58 0.13
C ASN A 214 36.76 -7.71 -0.10
N PRO A 215 36.54 -7.14 -1.29
CA PRO A 215 35.27 -6.51 -1.60
C PRO A 215 34.25 -7.62 -1.78
N ALA A 216 33.55 -7.98 -0.70
CA ALA A 216 32.30 -8.69 -0.83
C ALA A 216 31.31 -7.72 -1.47
N LEU A 217 31.28 -7.74 -2.81
CA LEU A 217 30.26 -7.11 -3.65
C LEU A 217 28.88 -7.44 -3.06
N PRO A 218 28.04 -6.45 -2.70
CA PRO A 218 26.66 -6.74 -2.37
C PRO A 218 25.98 -7.30 -3.62
N ALA A 219 25.42 -8.50 -3.44
CA ALA A 219 24.73 -9.28 -4.45
C ALA A 219 23.76 -8.42 -5.27
N ALA A 220 23.86 -8.56 -6.58
CA ALA A 220 22.89 -8.05 -7.53
C ALA A 220 21.50 -8.52 -7.09
N VAL A 221 20.67 -7.57 -6.65
CA VAL A 221 19.25 -7.80 -6.41
C VAL A 221 18.65 -8.11 -7.78
N GLY A 222 18.09 -9.31 -7.90
CA GLY A 222 17.48 -9.81 -9.13
C GLY A 222 16.43 -8.82 -9.62
N ILE A 223 16.75 -8.15 -10.73
CA ILE A 223 15.76 -7.44 -11.53
C ILE A 223 14.87 -8.53 -12.11
N ALA A 224 13.61 -8.57 -11.66
CA ALA A 224 12.60 -9.37 -12.29
C ALA A 224 12.56 -9.03 -13.79
N SER A 225 12.75 -10.06 -14.61
CA SER A 225 12.46 -10.16 -16.05
C SER A 225 12.21 -8.83 -16.78
N VAL A 226 13.26 -8.24 -17.34
CA VAL A 226 13.27 -6.99 -18.14
C VAL A 226 12.60 -7.13 -19.53
N ASN A 227 11.95 -8.26 -19.82
CA ASN A 227 11.54 -8.59 -21.20
C ASN A 227 10.32 -7.82 -21.75
N GLY A 228 9.72 -6.90 -20.99
CA GLY A 228 8.61 -6.02 -21.46
C GLY A 228 8.90 -4.51 -21.44
N ILE A 229 10.04 -4.10 -20.87
CA ILE A 229 10.40 -2.69 -20.59
C ILE A 229 10.67 -1.89 -21.88
N PHE A 230 10.91 -2.57 -23.01
CA PHE A 230 11.27 -1.93 -24.29
C PHE A 230 10.13 -1.86 -25.31
N SER A 231 8.88 -2.06 -24.89
CA SER A 231 7.74 -1.78 -25.78
C SER A 231 7.59 -0.27 -25.94
N ALA A 232 7.52 0.21 -27.19
CA ALA A 232 7.37 1.63 -27.48
C ALA A 232 6.05 2.15 -26.85
N PRO A 233 6.03 3.37 -26.29
CA PRO A 233 4.80 3.95 -25.74
C PRO A 233 3.71 3.94 -26.81
N THR A 234 2.57 3.33 -26.49
CA THR A 234 1.36 3.42 -27.31
C THR A 234 0.55 4.62 -26.84
N GLU A 235 -0.29 5.20 -27.69
CA GLU A 235 -1.19 6.30 -27.28
C GLU A 235 -2.07 5.88 -26.07
N ALA A 236 -2.46 4.60 -26.01
CA ALA A 236 -3.18 4.03 -24.89
C ALA A 236 -2.37 4.08 -23.58
N TYR A 237 -1.08 3.73 -23.64
CA TYR A 237 -0.19 3.81 -22.49
C TYR A 237 0.05 5.26 -22.03
N ASP A 238 0.25 6.20 -22.96
CA ASP A 238 0.47 7.61 -22.62
C ASP A 238 -0.74 8.22 -21.90
N ARG A 239 -1.96 7.86 -22.29
CA ARG A 239 -3.19 8.28 -21.58
C ARG A 239 -3.26 7.73 -20.16
N VAL A 240 -2.80 6.49 -19.94
CA VAL A 240 -2.71 5.88 -18.61
C VAL A 240 -1.62 6.54 -17.77
N ALA A 241 -0.41 6.71 -18.30
CA ALA A 241 0.66 7.41 -17.59
C ALA A 241 0.22 8.84 -17.20
N ALA A 242 -0.52 9.52 -18.07
CA ALA A 242 -1.05 10.84 -17.78
C ALA A 242 -2.09 10.87 -16.64
N SER A 243 -2.82 9.77 -16.34
CA SER A 243 -3.76 9.75 -15.22
C SER A 243 -3.08 9.45 -13.87
N HIS A 244 -1.91 8.80 -13.86
CA HIS A 244 -1.20 8.40 -12.64
C HIS A 244 -0.23 9.47 -12.14
N ARG A 245 -0.80 10.56 -11.60
CA ARG A 245 -0.04 11.71 -11.08
C ARG A 245 1.06 11.34 -10.07
N TYR A 246 0.88 10.30 -9.26
CA TYR A 246 1.85 9.93 -8.22
C TYR A 246 3.24 9.55 -8.77
N GLN A 247 3.34 9.16 -10.05
CA GLN A 247 4.62 8.81 -10.68
C GLN A 247 5.48 10.03 -11.04
N PHE A 248 4.83 11.17 -11.29
CA PHE A 248 5.48 12.36 -11.81
C PHE A 248 5.60 13.40 -10.70
N LEU A 249 6.79 13.51 -10.09
CA LEU A 249 7.06 14.49 -9.04
C LEU A 249 6.70 15.93 -9.44
N VAL A 250 6.83 16.28 -10.72
CA VAL A 250 6.47 17.61 -11.25
C VAL A 250 4.97 17.90 -11.11
N ARG A 251 4.13 16.86 -11.04
CA ARG A 251 2.68 16.98 -10.87
C ARG A 251 2.25 16.95 -9.40
N TRP A 252 3.16 16.70 -8.47
CA TRP A 252 2.85 16.69 -7.03
C TRP A 252 2.53 18.11 -6.55
N THR A 253 1.64 18.22 -5.57
CA THR A 253 1.35 19.50 -4.91
C THR A 253 2.55 19.94 -4.07
N TRP A 254 2.61 21.23 -3.76
CA TRP A 254 3.69 21.79 -2.95
C TRP A 254 3.83 21.08 -1.60
N TYR A 255 2.72 20.68 -0.95
CA TYR A 255 2.76 20.00 0.35
C TYR A 255 3.20 18.53 0.23
N GLU A 256 2.92 17.86 -0.89
CA GLU A 256 3.46 16.52 -1.19
C GLU A 256 4.97 16.57 -1.41
N LEU A 257 5.48 17.61 -2.09
CA LEU A 257 6.91 17.85 -2.25
C LEU A 257 7.60 18.16 -0.91
N VAL A 258 6.96 18.97 -0.05
CA VAL A 258 7.41 19.15 1.34
C VAL A 258 7.44 17.80 2.05
N GLY A 259 6.43 16.96 1.87
CA GLY A 259 6.39 15.60 2.41
C GLY A 259 7.52 14.69 1.92
N ALA A 260 8.03 14.88 0.69
CA ALA A 260 9.16 14.13 0.17
C ALA A 260 10.51 14.62 0.73
N VAL A 261 10.67 15.94 0.90
CA VAL A 261 11.94 16.58 1.25
C VAL A 261 12.13 16.75 2.76
N ALA A 262 11.07 17.04 3.52
CA ALA A 262 11.13 17.26 4.96
C ALA A 262 11.78 16.11 5.75
N PRO A 263 11.55 14.82 5.43
CA PRO A 263 12.22 13.72 6.14
C PRO A 263 13.75 13.84 6.12
N ILE A 264 14.36 14.33 5.03
CA ILE A 264 15.82 14.50 4.93
C ILE A 264 16.30 15.40 6.07
N PHE A 265 15.70 16.59 6.20
CA PHE A 265 16.08 17.56 7.22
C PHE A 265 15.75 17.09 8.63
N LEU A 266 14.61 16.42 8.82
CA LEU A 266 14.22 15.85 10.10
C LEU A 266 15.21 14.78 10.57
N PHE A 267 15.65 13.88 9.68
CA PHE A 267 16.62 12.86 10.04
C PHE A 267 18.03 13.42 10.28
N LEU A 268 18.44 14.47 9.55
CA LEU A 268 19.67 15.20 9.88
C LEU A 268 19.61 15.86 11.27
N TRP A 269 18.44 16.41 11.62
CA TRP A 269 18.19 16.95 12.96
C TRP A 269 18.20 15.85 14.04
N PHE A 270 17.51 14.72 13.81
CA PHE A 270 17.51 13.57 14.72
C PHE A 270 18.91 13.01 14.94
N SER A 271 19.70 12.90 13.87
CA SER A 271 21.12 12.49 13.92
C SER A 271 21.95 13.44 14.78
N SER A 272 21.77 14.76 14.62
CA SER A 272 22.50 15.75 15.40
C SER A 272 22.14 15.69 16.89
N LEU A 273 20.86 15.53 17.21
CA LEU A 273 20.37 15.33 18.57
C LEU A 273 20.89 14.01 19.16
N ALA A 274 20.90 12.93 18.38
CA ALA A 274 21.39 11.63 18.80
C ALA A 274 22.89 11.66 19.15
N ARG A 275 23.71 12.36 18.35
CA ARG A 275 25.14 12.58 18.66
C ARG A 275 25.33 13.33 19.97
N ALA A 276 24.61 14.43 20.18
CA ALA A 276 24.69 15.21 21.40
C ALA A 276 24.30 14.41 22.66
N ARG A 277 23.57 13.31 22.51
CA ARG A 277 23.06 12.46 23.59
C ARG A 277 23.71 11.07 23.65
N GLY A 278 24.71 10.78 22.81
CA GLY A 278 25.39 9.48 22.78
C GLY A 278 24.53 8.32 22.27
N MET A 279 23.44 8.59 21.54
CA MET A 279 22.52 7.57 21.03
C MET A 279 23.01 7.00 19.69
N ARG A 280 24.04 6.14 19.74
CA ARG A 280 24.76 5.62 18.55
C ARG A 280 23.85 5.01 17.47
N ASN A 281 22.93 4.13 17.86
CA ASN A 281 22.03 3.46 16.91
C ASN A 281 21.11 4.44 16.19
N LEU A 282 20.60 5.44 16.93
CA LEU A 282 19.72 6.46 16.39
C LEU A 282 20.49 7.38 15.42
N ASP A 283 21.74 7.74 15.74
CA ASP A 283 22.59 8.54 14.84
C ASP A 283 22.87 7.80 13.53
N LEU A 284 23.35 6.55 13.61
CA LEU A 284 23.65 5.71 12.45
C LEU A 284 22.42 5.60 11.53
N LEU A 285 21.28 5.21 12.09
CA LEU A 285 20.07 4.98 11.32
C LEU A 285 19.53 6.29 10.72
N SER A 286 19.56 7.39 11.48
CA SER A 286 19.08 8.68 10.97
C SER A 286 19.93 9.18 9.80
N ARG A 287 21.26 9.02 9.86
CA ARG A 287 22.15 9.35 8.73
C ARG A 287 21.86 8.47 7.52
N ALA A 288 21.69 7.16 7.73
CA ALA A 288 21.33 6.23 6.67
C ALA A 288 20.03 6.64 5.99
N ILE A 289 18.98 6.96 6.75
CA ILE A 289 17.69 7.34 6.19
C ILE A 289 17.77 8.68 5.44
N ALA A 290 18.52 9.67 5.94
CA ALA A 290 18.70 10.94 5.23
C ALA A 290 19.38 10.73 3.85
N ILE A 291 20.44 9.93 3.80
CA ILE A 291 21.13 9.56 2.56
C ILE A 291 20.19 8.77 1.63
N PHE A 292 19.53 7.75 2.18
CA PHE A 292 18.56 6.91 1.45
C PHE A 292 17.47 7.75 0.79
N THR A 293 16.84 8.64 1.56
CA THR A 293 15.78 9.52 1.08
C THR A 293 16.29 10.45 -0.01
N THR A 294 17.51 10.97 0.14
CA THR A 294 18.15 11.83 -0.88
C THR A 294 18.39 11.08 -2.18
N ILE A 295 18.92 9.85 -2.11
CA ILE A 295 19.15 9.00 -3.29
C ILE A 295 17.83 8.73 -4.02
N TYR A 296 16.80 8.27 -3.33
CA TYR A 296 15.52 7.96 -3.97
C TYR A 296 14.77 9.19 -4.46
N PHE A 297 14.91 10.33 -3.81
CA PHE A 297 14.37 11.60 -4.30
C PHE A 297 15.04 12.02 -5.62
N VAL A 298 16.38 11.93 -5.71
CA VAL A 298 17.12 12.20 -6.94
C VAL A 298 16.75 11.21 -8.04
N LEU A 299 16.64 9.91 -7.71
CA LEU A 299 16.18 8.89 -8.67
C LEU A 299 14.75 9.16 -9.14
N GLY A 300 13.87 9.60 -8.24
CA GLY A 300 12.53 10.06 -8.58
C GLY A 300 12.56 11.19 -9.61
N LEU A 301 13.32 12.26 -9.35
CA LEU A 301 13.46 13.37 -10.30
C LEU A 301 14.05 12.90 -11.64
N ALA A 302 15.06 12.04 -11.61
CA ALA A 302 15.74 11.54 -12.80
C ALA A 302 14.82 10.71 -13.71
N VAL A 303 13.85 10.01 -13.13
CA VAL A 303 12.90 9.16 -13.86
C VAL A 303 11.62 9.93 -14.23
N SER A 304 11.17 10.86 -13.39
CA SER A 304 9.91 11.60 -13.58
C SER A 304 10.02 12.79 -14.55
N ILE A 305 11.22 13.33 -14.83
CA ILE A 305 11.39 14.55 -15.63
C ILE A 305 11.67 14.24 -17.12
N PRO A 306 12.63 13.38 -17.48
CA PRO A 306 12.97 13.16 -18.88
C PRO A 306 12.02 12.13 -19.51
N HIS A 307 11.33 12.50 -20.59
CA HIS A 307 10.42 11.61 -21.32
C HIS A 307 11.09 10.29 -21.78
N ARG A 308 12.40 10.33 -22.09
CA ARG A 308 13.18 9.12 -22.47
C ARG A 308 13.36 8.11 -21.34
N LEU A 309 13.18 8.54 -20.09
CA LEU A 309 13.33 7.70 -18.90
C LEU A 309 11.98 7.39 -18.24
N GLU A 310 10.87 7.81 -18.84
CA GLU A 310 9.51 7.59 -18.32
C GLU A 310 9.19 6.11 -18.12
N VAL A 311 9.75 5.24 -18.97
CA VAL A 311 9.68 3.78 -18.83
C VAL A 311 10.24 3.27 -17.48
N PHE A 312 11.18 3.98 -16.86
CA PHE A 312 11.70 3.60 -15.54
C PHE A 312 10.77 4.02 -14.39
N SER A 313 9.68 4.76 -14.66
CA SER A 313 8.67 5.14 -13.66
C SER A 313 8.03 3.92 -12.99
N LEU A 314 8.04 2.77 -13.68
CA LEU A 314 7.65 1.44 -13.19
C LEU A 314 8.40 1.02 -11.92
N LEU A 315 9.61 1.53 -11.70
CA LEU A 315 10.39 1.28 -10.49
C LEU A 315 9.86 2.06 -9.27
N GLN A 316 8.95 3.01 -9.49
CA GLN A 316 8.23 3.80 -8.49
C GLN A 316 9.13 4.25 -7.32
N PRO A 317 10.27 4.91 -7.59
CA PRO A 317 11.31 5.18 -6.58
C PRO A 317 10.80 5.94 -5.35
N MET A 318 9.77 6.79 -5.53
CA MET A 318 9.17 7.56 -4.45
C MET A 318 8.38 6.71 -3.44
N ARG A 319 7.97 5.49 -3.80
CA ARG A 319 7.33 4.56 -2.85
C ARG A 319 8.28 4.08 -1.74
N SER A 320 9.60 4.28 -1.90
CA SER A 320 10.58 4.17 -0.82
C SER A 320 10.28 5.07 0.38
N LEU A 321 9.53 6.16 0.21
CA LEU A 321 9.13 7.05 1.30
C LEU A 321 8.28 6.36 2.37
N ARG A 322 7.60 5.24 2.08
CA ARG A 322 6.77 4.56 3.07
C ARG A 322 7.58 4.08 4.27
N ILE A 323 8.70 3.38 4.04
CA ILE A 323 9.58 2.93 5.14
C ILE A 323 10.22 4.13 5.85
N VAL A 324 10.53 5.20 5.13
CA VAL A 324 11.03 6.46 5.70
C VAL A 324 9.99 7.06 6.66
N TYR A 325 8.72 7.12 6.26
CA TYR A 325 7.62 7.64 7.08
C TYR A 325 7.36 6.78 8.31
N ILE A 326 7.35 5.45 8.17
CA ILE A 326 7.25 4.52 9.30
C ILE A 326 8.32 4.81 10.35
N LEU A 327 9.59 4.88 9.92
CA LEU A 327 10.70 5.13 10.83
C LEU A 327 10.70 6.56 11.38
N MET A 328 10.27 7.54 10.59
CA MET A 328 10.16 8.94 10.99
C MET A 328 9.13 9.12 12.11
N ILE A 329 7.95 8.52 11.96
CA ILE A 329 6.89 8.57 12.98
C ILE A 329 7.35 7.85 14.25
N LEU A 330 7.96 6.67 14.14
CA LEU A 330 8.46 5.92 15.29
C LEU A 330 9.53 6.68 16.07
N ILE A 331 10.55 7.19 15.37
CA ILE A 331 11.65 7.95 15.98
C ILE A 331 11.14 9.29 16.53
N GLY A 332 10.34 10.02 15.75
CA GLY A 332 9.74 11.29 16.14
C GLY A 332 8.87 11.13 17.39
N GLY A 333 7.98 10.13 17.41
CA GLY A 333 7.16 9.82 18.58
C GLY A 333 7.99 9.42 19.80
N GLY A 334 9.09 8.67 19.59
CA GLY A 334 10.04 8.36 20.64
C GLY A 334 10.70 9.60 21.26
N LEU A 335 11.18 10.52 20.42
CA LEU A 335 11.78 11.79 20.85
C LEU A 335 10.77 12.70 21.56
N VAL A 336 9.54 12.78 21.04
CA VAL A 336 8.42 13.49 21.68
C VAL A 336 8.12 12.88 23.05
N GLY A 337 8.10 11.56 23.17
CA GLY A 337 7.94 10.87 24.45
C GLY A 337 9.06 11.17 25.45
N GLU A 338 10.31 11.13 24.97
CA GLU A 338 11.52 11.34 25.77
C GLU A 338 11.61 12.76 26.34
N TYR A 339 11.27 13.77 25.54
CA TYR A 339 11.54 15.17 25.88
C TYR A 339 10.29 15.98 26.22
N VAL A 340 9.17 15.74 25.54
CA VAL A 340 7.94 16.55 25.62
C VAL A 340 6.93 15.89 26.55
N LEU A 341 6.46 14.67 26.25
CA LEU A 341 5.36 14.05 27.00
C LEU A 341 5.75 13.73 28.44
N ARG A 342 6.88 13.05 28.63
CA ARG A 342 7.34 12.57 29.95
C ARG A 342 6.20 11.85 30.69
N ASN A 343 6.12 11.97 32.02
CA ASN A 343 5.11 11.35 32.87
C ASN A 343 3.81 12.18 33.03
N ARG A 344 3.54 13.17 32.17
CA ARG A 344 2.37 14.06 32.34
C ARG A 344 1.22 13.63 31.44
N ILE A 345 0.20 12.98 32.01
CA ILE A 345 -0.91 12.38 31.24
C ILE A 345 -1.66 13.37 30.35
N TRP A 346 -1.83 14.62 30.78
CA TRP A 346 -2.51 15.63 29.97
C TRP A 346 -1.77 15.90 28.64
N ARG A 347 -0.43 15.80 28.61
CA ARG A 347 0.36 15.97 27.37
C ARG A 347 0.08 14.85 26.38
N TRP A 348 -0.14 13.63 26.89
CA TRP A 348 -0.53 12.49 26.08
C TRP A 348 -1.92 12.70 25.49
N ILE A 349 -2.89 13.11 26.32
CA ILE A 349 -4.25 13.39 25.86
C ILE A 349 -4.24 14.49 24.79
N CYS A 350 -3.55 15.61 25.04
CA CYS A 350 -3.47 16.72 24.09
C CYS A 350 -2.80 16.36 22.75
N LEU A 351 -1.94 15.34 22.70
CA LEU A 351 -1.32 14.90 21.46
C LEU A 351 -2.16 13.83 20.75
N PHE A 352 -2.49 12.75 21.46
CA PHE A 352 -3.09 11.57 20.83
C PHE A 352 -4.58 11.74 20.57
N LEU A 353 -5.33 12.42 21.44
CA LEU A 353 -6.78 12.57 21.23
C LEU A 353 -7.11 13.35 19.95
N PRO A 354 -6.50 14.52 19.65
CA PRO A 354 -6.76 15.23 18.40
C PRO A 354 -6.28 14.46 17.17
N LEU A 355 -5.14 13.77 17.25
CA LEU A 355 -4.63 12.97 16.13
C LEU A 355 -5.55 11.78 15.82
N SER A 356 -6.00 11.06 16.84
CA SER A 356 -6.96 9.95 16.68
C SER A 356 -8.30 10.44 16.15
N ALA A 357 -8.81 11.56 16.67
CA ALA A 357 -10.06 12.14 16.19
C ALA A 357 -9.94 12.61 14.74
N GLY A 358 -8.83 13.26 14.38
CA GLY A 358 -8.56 13.71 13.01
C GLY A 358 -8.44 12.55 12.02
N MET A 359 -7.76 11.46 12.40
CA MET A 359 -7.63 10.28 11.53
C MET A 359 -8.96 9.52 11.40
N CYS A 360 -9.72 9.36 12.48
CA CYS A 360 -11.06 8.79 12.42
C CYS A 360 -12.00 9.63 11.54
N TRP A 361 -11.96 10.95 11.69
CA TRP A 361 -12.72 11.87 10.85
C TRP A 361 -12.32 11.77 9.38
N ALA A 362 -11.01 11.73 9.08
CA ALA A 362 -10.52 11.59 7.72
C ALA A 362 -10.98 10.29 7.07
N GLN A 363 -10.99 9.17 7.79
CA GLN A 363 -11.50 7.89 7.29
C GLN A 363 -13.02 7.93 7.07
N ARG A 364 -13.78 8.51 7.99
CA ARG A 364 -15.23 8.71 7.81
C ARG A 364 -15.57 9.62 6.63
N ALA A 365 -14.73 10.61 6.36
CA ALA A 365 -14.89 11.49 5.21
C ALA A 365 -14.50 10.82 3.89
N LEU A 366 -13.59 9.84 3.92
CA LEU A 366 -13.16 9.07 2.74
C LEU A 366 -14.22 8.04 2.33
N TYR A 367 -14.92 7.45 3.30
CA TYR A 367 -15.98 6.46 3.08
C TYR A 367 -17.33 6.93 3.66
N PRO A 368 -17.96 7.98 3.08
CA PRO A 368 -19.17 8.59 3.61
C PRO A 368 -20.43 7.72 3.49
N ALA A 369 -20.51 6.83 2.49
CA ALA A 369 -21.66 5.96 2.25
C ALA A 369 -21.51 4.56 2.90
N SER A 370 -20.33 4.24 3.41
CA SER A 370 -20.03 2.98 4.09
C SER A 370 -19.95 3.09 5.62
N PRO A 371 -20.27 2.02 6.36
CA PRO A 371 -19.96 1.94 7.78
C PRO A 371 -18.44 1.99 8.00
N HIS A 372 -17.97 2.61 9.09
CA HIS A 372 -16.53 2.64 9.43
C HIS A 372 -15.87 1.27 9.51
N LEU A 373 -16.67 0.26 9.87
CA LEU A 373 -16.23 -1.11 10.06
C LEU A 373 -17.14 -2.01 9.25
N GLU A 374 -16.69 -2.38 8.06
CA GLU A 374 -17.35 -3.36 7.20
C GLU A 374 -16.94 -4.77 7.61
N LEU A 375 -17.44 -5.19 8.77
CA LEU A 375 -17.21 -6.55 9.25
C LEU A 375 -17.88 -7.58 8.32
N PRO A 376 -17.36 -8.82 8.25
CA PRO A 376 -17.96 -9.89 7.44
C PRO A 376 -19.47 -10.01 7.66
N SER A 377 -20.24 -9.71 6.62
CA SER A 377 -21.69 -9.59 6.65
C SER A 377 -22.28 -10.02 5.31
N ASP A 378 -23.51 -10.50 5.32
CA ASP A 378 -24.27 -10.80 4.10
C ASP A 378 -25.12 -9.59 3.63
N HIS A 379 -24.93 -8.43 4.27
CA HIS A 379 -25.61 -7.18 3.96
C HIS A 379 -24.64 -6.01 3.92
N PHE A 380 -24.75 -5.18 2.88
CA PHE A 380 -24.01 -3.93 2.72
C PHE A 380 -24.93 -2.73 2.94
N ALA A 381 -24.42 -1.68 3.60
CA ALA A 381 -25.15 -0.42 3.73
C ALA A 381 -25.01 0.46 2.48
N ASN A 382 -23.85 0.40 1.82
CA ASN A 382 -23.56 1.14 0.60
C ASN A 382 -24.42 0.61 -0.58
N PRO A 383 -25.20 1.47 -1.27
CA PRO A 383 -26.07 1.06 -2.37
C PRO A 383 -25.35 0.41 -3.56
N TRP A 384 -24.14 0.84 -3.89
CA TRP A 384 -23.36 0.22 -4.96
C TRP A 384 -22.91 -1.19 -4.58
N ALA A 385 -22.37 -1.36 -3.37
CA ALA A 385 -22.00 -2.66 -2.84
C ALA A 385 -23.20 -3.63 -2.72
N GLN A 386 -24.41 -3.12 -2.42
CA GLN A 386 -25.63 -3.93 -2.49
C GLN A 386 -25.93 -4.44 -3.89
N ALA A 387 -25.73 -3.62 -4.92
CA ALA A 387 -25.93 -4.02 -6.32
C ALA A 387 -24.90 -5.07 -6.75
N PHE A 388 -23.65 -4.93 -6.29
CA PHE A 388 -22.59 -5.90 -6.56
C PHE A 388 -22.88 -7.24 -5.88
N LEU A 389 -23.33 -7.21 -4.62
CA LEU A 389 -23.80 -8.41 -3.93
C LEU A 389 -24.99 -9.05 -4.66
N TRP A 390 -25.97 -8.25 -5.10
CA TRP A 390 -27.10 -8.76 -5.88
C TRP A 390 -26.63 -9.44 -7.16
N ALA A 391 -25.68 -8.85 -7.88
CA ALA A 391 -25.08 -9.44 -9.08
C ALA A 391 -24.43 -10.80 -8.79
N ARG A 392 -23.73 -10.93 -7.66
CA ARG A 392 -23.15 -12.21 -7.21
C ARG A 392 -24.20 -13.29 -7.00
N GLU A 393 -25.37 -12.94 -6.48
CA GLU A 393 -26.39 -13.89 -6.08
C GLU A 393 -27.37 -14.25 -7.21
N ASN A 394 -27.59 -13.33 -8.16
CA ASN A 394 -28.70 -13.42 -9.12
C ASN A 394 -28.27 -13.55 -10.58
N THR A 395 -26.97 -13.58 -10.87
CA THR A 395 -26.45 -13.77 -12.24
C THR A 395 -25.55 -15.00 -12.34
N PRO A 396 -25.40 -15.62 -13.53
CA PRO A 396 -24.46 -16.74 -13.72
C PRO A 396 -23.01 -16.34 -13.39
N SER A 397 -22.19 -17.25 -12.87
CA SER A 397 -20.77 -16.99 -12.51
C SER A 397 -19.93 -16.45 -13.66
N GLN A 398 -20.26 -16.85 -14.89
CA GLN A 398 -19.62 -16.41 -16.13
C GLN A 398 -20.20 -15.11 -16.72
N ALA A 399 -21.17 -14.47 -16.05
CA ALA A 399 -21.75 -13.23 -16.53
C ALA A 399 -20.68 -12.12 -16.62
N ILE A 400 -20.79 -11.32 -17.68
CA ILE A 400 -19.92 -10.19 -17.97
C ILE A 400 -20.74 -8.92 -17.85
N PHE A 401 -20.26 -8.02 -17.01
CA PHE A 401 -20.89 -6.74 -16.73
C PHE A 401 -20.18 -5.59 -17.47
N ALA A 402 -20.97 -4.65 -17.95
CA ALA A 402 -20.54 -3.30 -18.25
C ALA A 402 -21.05 -2.35 -17.17
N LEU A 403 -20.28 -1.32 -16.85
CA LEU A 403 -20.65 -0.27 -15.92
C LEU A 403 -19.82 0.97 -16.26
N ASP A 404 -20.14 2.11 -15.65
CA ASP A 404 -19.33 3.31 -15.86
C ASP A 404 -17.87 2.98 -15.55
N PRO A 405 -16.92 3.18 -16.48
CA PRO A 405 -15.53 2.83 -16.25
C PRO A 405 -14.89 3.64 -15.11
N PHE A 406 -15.51 4.71 -14.63
CA PHE A 406 -15.04 5.52 -13.51
C PHE A 406 -15.95 5.43 -12.28
N TYR A 407 -16.83 4.42 -12.19
CA TYR A 407 -17.80 4.25 -11.09
C TYR A 407 -17.20 4.38 -9.68
N MET A 408 -15.95 3.95 -9.48
CA MET A 408 -15.28 4.05 -8.17
C MET A 408 -15.08 5.50 -7.68
N ASN A 409 -15.10 6.46 -8.60
CA ASN A 409 -14.99 7.88 -8.29
C ASN A 409 -16.36 8.55 -8.10
N GLU A 410 -17.45 7.81 -8.28
CA GLU A 410 -18.81 8.35 -8.16
C GLU A 410 -19.14 8.68 -6.70
N PRO A 411 -19.88 9.78 -6.45
CA PRO A 411 -20.30 10.13 -5.12
C PRO A 411 -21.13 9.02 -4.46
N GLY A 412 -20.66 8.54 -3.30
CA GLY A 412 -21.33 7.52 -2.51
C GLY A 412 -21.08 6.07 -2.96
N GLU A 413 -20.17 5.84 -3.91
CA GLU A 413 -19.69 4.49 -4.25
C GLU A 413 -18.63 4.01 -3.24
N ASP A 414 -17.77 4.93 -2.76
CA ASP A 414 -16.75 4.69 -1.72
C ASP A 414 -15.58 3.77 -2.17
N SER A 415 -15.23 3.81 -3.46
CA SER A 415 -14.14 3.05 -4.11
C SER A 415 -14.24 1.52 -3.97
N HIS A 416 -15.43 0.92 -3.95
CA HIS A 416 -15.57 -0.54 -3.83
C HIS A 416 -15.24 -1.27 -5.13
N GLY A 417 -14.57 -2.40 -5.00
CA GLY A 417 -14.24 -3.28 -6.10
C GLY A 417 -15.43 -4.13 -6.55
N PHE A 418 -15.92 -3.91 -7.77
CA PHE A 418 -16.94 -4.76 -8.38
C PHE A 418 -16.54 -6.23 -8.42
N ARG A 419 -15.33 -6.57 -8.93
CA ARG A 419 -14.90 -7.97 -9.03
C ARG A 419 -14.81 -8.59 -7.64
N ALA A 420 -14.28 -7.84 -6.67
CA ALA A 420 -14.11 -8.29 -5.29
C ALA A 420 -15.42 -8.58 -4.53
N ILE A 421 -16.51 -7.88 -4.85
CA ILE A 421 -17.82 -8.12 -4.21
C ILE A 421 -18.71 -9.01 -5.06
N ALA A 422 -18.86 -8.69 -6.35
CA ALA A 422 -19.78 -9.37 -7.25
C ALA A 422 -19.28 -10.76 -7.66
N GLN A 423 -17.97 -11.01 -7.62
CA GLN A 423 -17.37 -12.25 -8.14
C GLN A 423 -17.83 -12.53 -9.57
N ARG A 424 -17.93 -11.48 -10.39
CA ARG A 424 -18.30 -11.54 -11.82
C ARG A 424 -17.25 -10.84 -12.65
N SER A 425 -17.16 -11.24 -13.92
CA SER A 425 -16.37 -10.50 -14.88
C SER A 425 -17.01 -9.15 -15.12
N ARG A 426 -16.16 -8.15 -15.35
CA ARG A 426 -16.56 -6.88 -15.92
C ARG A 426 -15.55 -6.46 -16.97
N LEU A 427 -16.00 -5.62 -17.88
CA LEU A 427 -15.10 -4.88 -18.76
C LEU A 427 -14.17 -3.98 -17.93
N ALA A 428 -13.07 -3.58 -18.54
CA ALA A 428 -12.03 -2.81 -17.88
C ALA A 428 -12.54 -1.46 -17.35
N ASP A 429 -12.04 -1.05 -16.19
CA ASP A 429 -12.33 0.28 -15.62
C ASP A 429 -11.13 1.22 -15.79
N GLY A 430 -11.38 2.52 -15.65
CA GLY A 430 -10.39 3.57 -15.78
C GLY A 430 -9.69 3.97 -14.49
N THR A 431 -9.97 3.33 -13.36
CA THR A 431 -9.47 3.70 -12.03
C THR A 431 -8.42 2.72 -11.50
N LYS A 432 -8.71 1.41 -11.47
CA LYS A 432 -7.84 0.36 -10.92
C LYS A 432 -7.17 -0.46 -12.00
N ASP A 433 -7.89 -0.85 -13.06
CA ASP A 433 -7.26 -1.60 -14.16
C ASP A 433 -6.19 -0.75 -14.88
N SER A 434 -6.33 0.58 -14.86
CA SER A 434 -5.33 1.51 -15.40
C SER A 434 -3.97 1.41 -14.67
N GLY A 435 -3.97 1.15 -13.36
CA GLY A 435 -2.73 0.95 -12.59
C GLY A 435 -2.00 -0.35 -12.95
N VAL A 436 -2.74 -1.32 -13.50
CA VAL A 436 -2.17 -2.59 -13.99
C VAL A 436 -1.60 -2.39 -15.38
N VAL A 437 -2.32 -1.67 -16.25
CA VAL A 437 -1.83 -1.28 -17.58
C VAL A 437 -0.54 -0.47 -17.49
N GLU A 438 -0.42 0.38 -16.46
CA GLU A 438 0.81 1.10 -16.16
C GLU A 438 1.99 0.15 -16.01
N LEU A 439 1.84 -0.97 -15.30
CA LEU A 439 2.90 -1.95 -15.06
C LEU A 439 3.08 -2.95 -16.22
N PHE A 440 2.04 -3.15 -17.02
CA PHE A 440 2.00 -4.11 -18.12
C PHE A 440 1.46 -3.42 -19.38
N PRO A 441 2.31 -2.69 -20.14
CA PRO A 441 1.88 -1.93 -21.31
C PRO A 441 1.21 -2.76 -22.42
N GLU A 442 1.46 -4.07 -22.45
CA GLU A 442 0.93 -5.02 -23.44
C GLU A 442 -0.61 -5.06 -23.48
N ILE A 443 -1.27 -4.78 -22.35
CA ILE A 443 -2.74 -4.78 -22.24
C ILE A 443 -3.38 -3.41 -22.48
N ALA A 444 -2.60 -2.35 -22.73
CA ALA A 444 -3.09 -0.97 -22.83
C ALA A 444 -4.14 -0.77 -23.94
N ASN A 445 -3.93 -1.37 -25.12
CA ASN A 445 -4.87 -1.25 -26.24
C ASN A 445 -6.20 -1.97 -25.96
N SER A 446 -6.17 -3.10 -25.25
CA SER A 446 -7.40 -3.81 -24.87
C SER A 446 -8.18 -3.00 -23.83
N TRP A 447 -7.48 -2.50 -22.82
CA TRP A 447 -8.02 -1.62 -21.79
C TRP A 447 -8.70 -0.39 -22.40
N MET A 448 -7.99 0.34 -23.27
CA MET A 448 -8.51 1.58 -23.86
C MET A 448 -9.78 1.33 -24.68
N ARG A 449 -9.84 0.22 -25.46
CA ARG A 449 -11.05 -0.15 -26.20
C ARG A 449 -12.24 -0.41 -25.27
N GLN A 450 -12.02 -1.14 -24.17
CA GLN A 450 -13.08 -1.45 -23.21
C GLN A 450 -13.56 -0.22 -22.45
N VAL A 451 -12.65 0.65 -22.01
CA VAL A 451 -12.99 1.91 -21.31
C VAL A 451 -13.75 2.85 -22.25
N GLN A 452 -13.28 3.05 -23.48
CA GLN A 452 -13.96 3.91 -24.46
C GLN A 452 -15.35 3.38 -24.81
N ALA A 453 -15.51 2.05 -24.96
CA ALA A 453 -16.79 1.44 -25.29
C ALA A 453 -17.86 1.60 -24.20
N GLN A 454 -17.46 1.84 -22.94
CA GLN A 454 -18.35 2.04 -21.80
C GLN A 454 -18.47 3.52 -21.39
N THR A 455 -17.67 4.42 -21.95
CA THR A 455 -17.67 5.82 -21.49
C THR A 455 -19.00 6.49 -21.81
N GLY A 456 -19.66 7.08 -20.80
CA GLY A 456 -20.98 7.68 -20.94
C GLY A 456 -22.12 6.67 -20.97
N ILE A 457 -21.95 5.51 -20.34
CA ILE A 457 -22.90 4.38 -20.36
C ILE A 457 -24.33 4.78 -19.95
N ASP A 458 -24.51 5.79 -19.12
CA ASP A 458 -25.84 6.26 -18.73
C ASP A 458 -26.61 6.96 -19.85
N GLN A 459 -25.94 7.36 -20.92
CA GLN A 459 -26.55 8.00 -22.09
C GLN A 459 -26.75 7.02 -23.25
N PHE A 460 -26.46 5.74 -23.04
CA PHE A 460 -26.49 4.73 -24.09
C PHE A 460 -27.91 4.43 -24.56
N THR A 461 -28.03 4.25 -25.87
CA THR A 461 -29.24 3.76 -26.52
C THR A 461 -29.26 2.23 -26.55
N HIS A 462 -30.38 1.63 -26.98
CA HIS A 462 -30.48 0.18 -27.17
C HIS A 462 -29.35 -0.38 -28.05
N THR A 463 -29.03 0.31 -29.14
CA THR A 463 -27.97 -0.08 -30.09
C THR A 463 -26.58 -0.03 -29.46
N ASP A 464 -26.34 0.88 -28.53
CA ASP A 464 -25.06 0.95 -27.81
C ASP A 464 -24.89 -0.25 -26.86
N PHE A 465 -25.98 -0.71 -26.22
CA PHE A 465 -25.95 -1.92 -25.39
C PHE A 465 -25.78 -3.19 -26.23
N GLU A 466 -26.46 -3.30 -27.37
CA GLU A 466 -26.25 -4.40 -28.33
C GLU A 466 -24.80 -4.43 -28.81
N ARG A 467 -24.19 -3.27 -29.10
CA ARG A 467 -22.76 -3.19 -29.44
C ARG A 467 -21.86 -3.74 -28.34
N LEU A 468 -22.14 -3.44 -27.07
CA LEU A 468 -21.36 -3.97 -25.94
C LEU A 468 -21.45 -5.50 -25.86
N LYS A 469 -22.65 -6.05 -26.09
CA LYS A 469 -22.88 -7.49 -26.14
C LYS A 469 -22.15 -8.14 -27.31
N ASP A 470 -22.26 -7.57 -28.50
CA ASP A 470 -21.66 -8.13 -29.72
C ASP A 470 -20.13 -8.07 -29.70
N GLN A 471 -19.54 -7.02 -29.12
CA GLN A 471 -18.08 -6.81 -29.11
C GLN A 471 -17.37 -7.46 -27.94
N PHE A 472 -18.03 -7.58 -26.78
CA PHE A 472 -17.39 -7.97 -25.52
C PHE A 472 -18.17 -9.01 -24.71
N ASP A 473 -19.23 -9.60 -25.26
CA ASP A 473 -20.12 -10.55 -24.59
C ASP A 473 -20.74 -10.02 -23.28
N ALA A 474 -20.80 -8.70 -23.12
CA ALA A 474 -21.45 -8.07 -21.97
C ALA A 474 -22.94 -8.40 -22.00
N SER A 475 -23.42 -9.08 -20.96
CA SER A 475 -24.81 -9.53 -20.85
C SER A 475 -25.61 -8.75 -19.80
N TRP A 476 -24.91 -8.01 -18.95
CA TRP A 476 -25.47 -7.21 -17.87
C TRP A 476 -24.84 -5.83 -17.85
N VAL A 477 -25.61 -4.85 -17.38
CA VAL A 477 -25.14 -3.49 -17.17
C VAL A 477 -25.58 -2.96 -15.82
N ILE A 478 -24.73 -2.18 -15.16
CA ILE A 478 -25.10 -1.38 -14.00
C ILE A 478 -25.18 0.09 -14.43
N LEU A 479 -26.33 0.69 -14.18
CA LEU A 479 -26.66 2.07 -14.58
C LEU A 479 -27.13 2.87 -13.37
N HIS A 480 -27.02 4.19 -13.45
CA HIS A 480 -27.60 5.07 -12.43
C HIS A 480 -29.13 4.98 -12.41
N THR A 481 -29.72 5.11 -11.23
CA THR A 481 -31.18 5.04 -11.04
C THR A 481 -31.93 6.20 -11.72
N SER A 482 -31.26 7.31 -12.01
CA SER A 482 -31.81 8.43 -12.80
C SER A 482 -32.00 8.09 -14.28
N ASN A 483 -31.38 7.02 -14.75
CA ASN A 483 -31.44 6.61 -16.14
C ASN A 483 -32.86 6.08 -16.48
N GLN A 484 -33.38 6.51 -17.63
CA GLN A 484 -34.74 6.21 -18.11
C GLN A 484 -34.77 5.14 -19.21
N ASN A 485 -33.70 4.37 -19.37
CA ASN A 485 -33.60 3.34 -20.40
C ASN A 485 -34.70 2.27 -20.27
N GLU A 486 -35.19 1.78 -21.41
CA GLU A 486 -36.29 0.80 -21.51
C GLU A 486 -35.84 -0.66 -21.33
N ILE A 487 -34.59 -0.90 -20.92
CA ILE A 487 -34.07 -2.27 -20.74
C ILE A 487 -34.57 -2.90 -19.42
N PRO A 488 -34.79 -4.23 -19.36
CA PRO A 488 -35.27 -4.89 -18.14
C PRO A 488 -34.24 -4.83 -16.99
N CYS A 489 -34.60 -4.14 -15.91
CA CYS A 489 -33.78 -3.99 -14.71
C CYS A 489 -34.38 -4.73 -13.51
N PRO A 490 -34.03 -6.02 -13.29
CA PRO A 490 -34.57 -6.80 -12.18
C PRO A 490 -34.15 -6.30 -10.77
N TYR A 491 -33.15 -5.44 -10.68
CA TYR A 491 -32.73 -4.82 -9.43
C TYR A 491 -32.63 -3.31 -9.56
N ARG A 492 -33.08 -2.60 -8.53
CA ARG A 492 -33.02 -1.15 -8.42
C ARG A 492 -32.95 -0.76 -6.94
N ASN A 493 -32.07 0.19 -6.61
CA ASN A 493 -32.03 0.81 -5.29
C ASN A 493 -32.00 2.34 -5.42
N SER A 494 -31.51 3.04 -4.39
CA SER A 494 -31.44 4.50 -4.38
C SER A 494 -30.38 5.10 -5.29
N ALA A 495 -29.33 4.34 -5.65
CA ALA A 495 -28.20 4.83 -6.45
C ALA A 495 -28.19 4.22 -7.85
N VAL A 496 -28.33 2.88 -7.94
CA VAL A 496 -28.12 2.14 -9.19
C VAL A 496 -29.19 1.09 -9.46
N MET A 497 -29.26 0.68 -10.72
CA MET A 497 -30.05 -0.43 -11.20
C MET A 497 -29.17 -1.42 -11.97
N VAL A 498 -29.49 -2.72 -11.85
CA VAL A 498 -28.81 -3.79 -12.58
C VAL A 498 -29.76 -4.29 -13.66
N CYS A 499 -29.32 -4.19 -14.91
CA CYS A 499 -30.15 -4.43 -16.07
C CYS A 499 -29.55 -5.50 -16.98
N ARG A 500 -30.42 -6.24 -17.65
CA ARG A 500 -30.03 -7.27 -18.60
C ARG A 500 -30.00 -6.67 -20.00
N ILE A 501 -28.89 -6.87 -20.70
CA ILE A 501 -28.76 -6.46 -22.11
C ILE A 501 -29.57 -7.46 -22.96
N PRO A 502 -30.51 -6.98 -23.80
CA PRO A 502 -31.38 -7.82 -24.62
C PRO A 502 -30.60 -8.74 -25.57
#